data_AF-W1XTB7-F1
#
_entry.id   AF-W1XTB7-F1
#
_cell.length_a   1.000
_cell.length_b   1.000
_cell.length_c   1.000
_cell.angle_alpha   90.00
_cell.angle_beta   90.00
_cell.angle_gamma   90.00
#
_symmetry.space_group_name_H-M   'P 1'
#
loop_
_entity.id
_entity.type
_entity.pdbx_description
1 polymer ?
#
loop_
_entity_poly.entity_id
_entity_poly.type
_entity_poly.pdbx_seq_one_letter_code
_entity_poly.pdbx_strand_id
1 'polypeptide(L)' 'FNSSLDDAEGLSKLLIDVGAKRVQLLPFHQFGEKKYDLLNRQYSLKNKKALHPEDLKDYQKIFLDKGLDCFF' A
#
# COMPACT_ATOMS: atom_id res chain seq x y z
N PHE A 1 -9.63 -2.23 -3.30
CA PHE A 1 -8.40 -2.23 -2.49
C PHE A 1 -7.22 -2.48 -3.42
N ASN A 2 -6.00 -2.14 -3.01
CA ASN A 2 -4.77 -2.19 -3.81
C ASN A 2 -3.74 -3.14 -3.16
N SER A 3 -4.19 -4.31 -2.73
CA SER A 3 -3.44 -5.17 -1.80
C SER A 3 -3.18 -6.58 -2.33
N SER A 4 -3.66 -6.91 -3.53
CA SER A 4 -3.36 -8.20 -4.17
C SER A 4 -2.04 -8.16 -4.91
N LEU A 5 -1.45 -9.33 -5.19
CA LEU A 5 -0.23 -9.39 -6.01
C LEU A 5 -0.51 -8.98 -7.47
N ASP A 6 -1.74 -9.15 -7.96
CA ASP A 6 -2.16 -8.63 -9.28
C ASP A 6 -2.17 -7.10 -9.30
N ASP A 7 -2.56 -6.46 -8.19
CA ASP A 7 -2.46 -4.99 -8.05
C ASP A 7 -0.99 -4.56 -8.09
N ALA A 8 -0.09 -5.27 -7.41
CA ALA A 8 1.35 -5.01 -7.44
C ALA A 8 1.92 -5.10 -8.86
N GLU A 9 1.50 -6.13 -9.60
CA GLU A 9 1.89 -6.35 -11.00
C GLU A 9 1.46 -5.20 -11.91
N GLY A 10 0.20 -4.76 -11.79
CA GLY A 10 -0.34 -3.65 -12.58
C GLY A 10 0.30 -2.30 -12.22
N LEU A 11 0.41 -2.01 -10.92
CA LEU A 11 0.97 -0.75 -10.43
C LEU A 11 2.45 -0.59 -10.80
N SER A 12 3.25 -1.64 -10.64
CA SER A 12 4.66 -1.59 -10.99
C SER A 12 4.90 -1.37 -12.49
N LYS A 13 4.06 -1.94 -13.38
CA LYS A 13 4.10 -1.65 -14.83
C LYS A 13 3.81 -0.17 -15.09
N LEU A 14 2.71 0.33 -14.54
CA LEU A 14 2.32 1.74 -14.69
C LEU A 14 3.42 2.69 -14.19
N LEU A 15 4.04 2.39 -13.05
CA LEU A 15 5.10 3.23 -12.48
C LEU A 15 6.34 3.27 -13.37
N ILE A 16 6.69 2.16 -14.02
CA ILE A 16 7.76 2.12 -15.01
C ILE A 16 7.41 2.97 -16.23
N ASP A 17 6.17 2.84 -16.74
CA ASP A 17 5.71 3.56 -17.93
C ASP A 17 5.73 5.08 -17.72
N VAL A 18 5.39 5.56 -16.51
CA VAL A 18 5.47 6.99 -16.17
C VAL A 18 6.89 7.45 -15.77
N GLY A 19 7.88 6.56 -15.80
CA GLY A 19 9.29 6.87 -15.54
C GLY A 19 9.67 6.96 -14.06
N ALA A 20 8.84 6.45 -13.15
CA ALA A 20 9.19 6.38 -11.73
C ALA A 20 10.42 5.49 -11.51
N LYS A 21 11.24 5.87 -10.54
CA LYS A 21 12.47 5.12 -10.17
C LYS A 21 12.45 4.59 -8.75
N ARG A 22 11.74 5.28 -7.86
CA ARG A 22 11.68 4.98 -6.43
C ARG A 22 10.24 4.88 -5.98
N VAL A 23 9.93 3.89 -5.16
CA VAL A 23 8.60 3.61 -4.64
C VAL A 23 8.69 3.38 -3.14
N GLN A 24 7.93 4.13 -2.36
CA GLN A 24 7.74 3.86 -0.94
C GLN A 24 6.39 3.17 -0.74
N LEU A 25 6.41 1.95 -0.21
CA LEU A 25 5.21 1.24 0.21
C LEU A 25 4.83 1.66 1.62
N LEU A 26 3.60 2.12 1.80
CA LEU A 26 3.06 2.50 3.09
C LEU A 26 2.06 1.43 3.55
N PRO A 27 2.39 0.65 4.60
CA PRO A 27 1.45 -0.29 5.18
C PRO A 27 0.19 0.42 5.68
N PHE A 28 -0.96 -0.21 5.50
CA PHE A 28 -2.21 0.34 6.00
C PHE A 28 -2.17 0.49 7.53
N HIS A 29 -2.62 1.64 8.02
CA HIS A 29 -2.82 1.89 9.45
C HIS A 29 -4.17 2.58 9.69
N GLN A 30 -4.75 2.39 10.88
CA GLN A 30 -6.03 3.00 11.26
C GLN A 30 -5.87 4.40 11.89
N PHE A 31 -4.68 5.00 11.79
CA PHE A 31 -4.43 6.34 12.32
C PHE A 31 -5.43 7.35 11.75
N GLY A 32 -6.13 8.06 12.63
CA GLY A 32 -7.17 9.02 12.26
C GLY A 32 -8.61 8.50 12.34
N GLU A 33 -8.84 7.23 12.67
CA GLU A 33 -10.19 6.68 12.89
C GLU A 33 -11.04 7.55 13.83
N LYS A 34 -10.46 8.02 14.94
CA LYS A 34 -11.14 8.90 15.92
C LYS A 34 -11.73 10.17 15.29
N LYS A 35 -11.17 10.67 14.19
CA LYS A 35 -11.72 11.83 13.48
C LYS A 35 -13.08 11.53 12.84
N TYR A 36 -13.30 10.29 12.38
CA TYR A 36 -14.58 9.86 11.83
C TYR A 36 -15.62 9.77 12.94
N ASP A 37 -15.26 9.17 14.08
CA ASP A 37 -16.13 9.08 15.26
C ASP A 37 -16.56 10.49 15.73
N LEU A 38 -15.62 11.46 15.80
CA LEU A 38 -15.91 12.85 16.19
C LEU A 38 -16.87 13.58 15.22
N LEU A 39 -16.90 13.17 13.96
CA LEU A 39 -17.77 13.75 12.93
C LEU A 39 -19.09 12.99 12.76
N ASN A 40 -19.37 12.01 13.62
CA ASN A 40 -20.50 11.07 13.49
C ASN A 40 -20.53 10.38 12.11
N ARG A 41 -19.34 10.03 11.58
CA ARG A 41 -19.19 9.35 10.29
C ARG A 41 -18.75 7.91 10.52
N GLN A 42 -19.32 6.99 9.75
CA GLN A 42 -18.87 5.60 9.75
C GLN A 42 -17.49 5.49 9.09
N TYR A 43 -16.55 4.83 9.77
CA TYR A 43 -15.26 4.45 9.21
C TYR A 43 -15.33 3.01 8.70
N SER A 44 -15.38 2.82 7.38
CA SER A 44 -15.56 1.50 6.75
C SER A 44 -14.42 0.51 7.03
N LEU A 45 -13.25 0.99 7.47
CA LEU A 45 -12.07 0.18 7.77
C LEU A 45 -11.80 -0.01 9.28
N LYS A 46 -12.78 0.30 10.13
CA LYS A 46 -12.68 0.23 11.62
C LYS A 46 -12.21 -1.11 12.18
N ASN A 47 -12.51 -2.22 11.50
CA ASN A 47 -12.10 -3.56 11.95
C ASN A 47 -11.01 -4.18 11.07
N LYS A 48 -10.42 -3.42 10.14
CA LYS A 48 -9.31 -3.89 9.31
C LYS A 48 -8.01 -3.73 10.10
N LYS A 49 -7.31 -4.85 10.31
CA LYS A 49 -6.00 -4.84 10.98
C LYS A 49 -5.01 -3.97 10.22
N ALA A 50 -4.19 -3.23 10.98
CA ALA A 50 -3.02 -2.58 10.42
C ALA A 50 -2.05 -3.64 9.85
N LEU A 51 -1.30 -3.24 8.84
CA LEU A 51 -0.22 -4.02 8.27
C LEU A 51 1.12 -3.49 8.77
N HIS A 52 2.10 -4.39 8.85
CA HIS A 52 3.49 -4.07 9.10
C HIS A 52 4.32 -4.25 7.81
N PRO A 53 5.51 -3.64 7.70
CA PRO A 53 6.37 -3.80 6.51
C PRO A 53 6.65 -5.27 6.13
N GLU A 54 6.81 -6.15 7.11
CA GLU A 54 7.01 -7.58 6.90
C GLU A 54 5.85 -8.27 6.17
N ASP A 55 4.62 -7.79 6.33
CA ASP A 55 3.43 -8.34 5.66
C ASP A 55 3.41 -8.03 4.16
N LEU A 56 4.25 -7.09 3.72
CA LEU A 56 4.26 -6.55 2.35
C LEU A 56 5.49 -7.01 1.56
N LYS A 57 6.31 -7.92 2.07
CA LYS A 57 7.54 -8.35 1.39
C LYS A 57 7.29 -8.95 0.02
N ASP A 58 6.27 -9.78 -0.15
CA ASP A 58 5.92 -10.37 -1.45
C ASP A 58 5.43 -9.29 -2.43
N TYR A 59 4.70 -8.30 -1.92
CA TYR A 59 4.25 -7.15 -2.69
C TYR A 59 5.44 -6.28 -3.14
N GLN A 60 6.37 -5.98 -2.22
CA GLN A 60 7.61 -5.25 -2.50
C GLN A 60 8.48 -5.97 -3.52
N LYS A 61 8.58 -7.29 -3.42
CA LYS A 61 9.41 -8.11 -4.30
C LYS A 61 9.06 -7.92 -5.77
N ILE A 62 7.77 -7.81 -6.11
CA ILE A 62 7.31 -7.58 -7.49
C ILE A 62 7.90 -6.27 -8.06
N PHE A 63 8.01 -5.22 -7.24
CA PHE A 63 8.55 -3.93 -7.68
C PHE A 63 10.06 -4.02 -7.86
N LEU A 64 10.75 -4.67 -6.91
CA LEU A 64 12.20 -4.90 -6.98
C LEU A 64 12.59 -5.73 -8.20
N ASP A 65 11.84 -6.80 -8.49
CA ASP A 65 12.09 -7.71 -9.62
C ASP A 65 11.91 -7.00 -10.98
N LYS A 66 11.18 -5.86 -11.02
CA LYS A 66 11.03 -5.01 -12.21
C LYS A 66 11.98 -3.81 -12.24
N GLY A 67 12.94 -3.75 -11.31
CA GLY A 67 13.99 -2.74 -11.28
C GLY A 67 13.57 -1.39 -10.68
N LEU A 68 12.47 -1.34 -9.94
CA LEU A 68 12.11 -0.17 -9.13
C LEU A 68 12.84 -0.23 -7.78
N ASP A 69 13.41 0.88 -7.33
CA ASP A 69 13.92 1.02 -5.96
C ASP A 69 12.72 1.10 -4.99
N CYS A 70 12.33 -0.03 -4.43
CA CYS A 70 11.13 -0.15 -3.60
C CYS A 70 11.49 -0.34 -2.13
N PHE A 71 11.01 0.54 -1.26
CA PHE A 71 11.30 0.55 0.18
C PHE A 71 10.04 0.80 1.02
N PHE A 72 10.17 0.72 2.34
CA PHE A 72 9.14 1.06 3.33
C PHE A 72 9.51 2.35 4.05
#